data_AF-A0A671W254-F1
#
_entry.id   AF-A0A671W254-F1
#
_cell.length_a   1.000
_cell.length_b   1.000
_cell.length_c   1.000
_cell.angle_alpha   90.00
_cell.angle_beta   90.00
_cell.angle_gamma   90.00
#
_symmetry.space_group_name_H-M   'P 1'
#
loop_
_entity.id
_entity.type
_entity.pdbx_description
1 polymer ?
#
loop_
_entity_poly.entity_id
_entity_poly.type
_entity_poly.pdbx_seq_one_letter_code
_entity_poly.pdbx_strand_id
1 'polypeptide(L)'
;MSLCQTLFSSEFSLLLQESGAIFWQEKDITANMSLCVCEQQALLLEQQRIHQLRNYQASMEAAGLSVSFAGHRPLSRAQSSPASASFPMVVQEPSAKPRFTTGLVYDSLMQKHQCMCGNTTSHPEHAGRIQSIWSRLQETGLRAHCECIRGRKASLEELQTVHSEAHVLLYGTNPLRQKLDLSPMFVRLPCGGIGVDSDTIWNEVHSSSAARLAVGSVVELVFKVASAELKNGFAVVRPPGHHAEESTPMGFCYFNSVAIAAKLLQQRLNVSKILIVDWDVHHGNGTQQAFYADPSVLYMSLHRYDDGNFFPGSGAPDEVGSGAGVGFNVNMAFTGGLEPPMGDADYLAAFRTVVMPIANEFAPDVVLVSSGFDAVDGHASPLGGYKLTAKCFGYLTRQLMSLAGGRVVLALEGGHDLTAICDASEACVSALLGNEADFVSPDWLTHIKGDFTDTVLSEPFSMTSNKNHYNNLTQQQRRTVILYPPWADM
;
A
#
# COMPACT_ATOMS: atom_id res chain seq x y z
N MET A 1 -1.60 67.57 2.94
CA MET A 1 -1.64 66.10 2.79
C MET A 1 -3.03 65.57 3.16
N SER A 2 -4.08 65.86 2.40
CA SER A 2 -5.43 65.29 2.65
C SER A 2 -6.30 65.16 1.39
N LEU A 3 -5.72 65.31 0.18
CA LEU A 3 -6.44 65.23 -1.09
C LEU A 3 -5.85 64.19 -2.06
N CYS A 4 -4.79 63.48 -1.64
CA CYS A 4 -4.12 62.46 -2.46
C CYS A 4 -4.40 61.02 -2.00
N GLN A 5 -5.06 60.82 -0.85
CA GLN A 5 -5.41 59.49 -0.32
C GLN A 5 -6.80 58.99 -0.78
N THR A 6 -7.68 59.88 -1.22
CA THR A 6 -9.07 59.51 -1.57
C THR A 6 -9.20 58.96 -2.99
N LEU A 7 -8.28 59.31 -3.90
CA LEU A 7 -8.30 58.83 -5.30
C LEU A 7 -7.69 57.44 -5.47
N PHE A 8 -6.75 57.03 -4.60
CA PHE A 8 -6.14 55.70 -4.65
C PHE A 8 -7.04 54.57 -4.11
N SER A 9 -8.05 54.90 -3.31
CA SER A 9 -8.96 53.89 -2.73
C SER A 9 -10.11 53.51 -3.66
N SER A 10 -10.52 54.38 -4.58
CA SER A 10 -11.65 54.09 -5.49
C SER A 10 -11.24 53.25 -6.70
N GLU A 11 -10.03 53.46 -7.25
CA GLU A 11 -9.54 52.69 -8.39
C GLU A 11 -9.15 51.24 -8.01
N PHE A 12 -8.64 51.03 -6.79
CA PHE A 12 -8.29 49.69 -6.29
C PHE A 12 -9.52 48.82 -5.99
N SER A 13 -10.63 49.44 -5.56
CA SER A 13 -11.89 48.71 -5.29
C SER A 13 -12.61 48.28 -6.57
N LEU A 14 -12.46 49.02 -7.68
CA LEU A 14 -13.01 48.67 -8.98
C LEU A 14 -12.23 47.50 -9.63
N LEU A 15 -10.90 47.50 -9.53
CA LEU A 15 -10.04 46.41 -10.01
C LEU A 15 -10.29 45.07 -9.30
N LEU A 16 -10.59 45.09 -8.00
CA LEU A 16 -10.95 43.87 -7.25
C LEU A 16 -12.33 43.32 -7.62
N GLN A 17 -13.28 44.20 -7.99
CA GLN A 17 -14.62 43.81 -8.41
C GLN A 17 -14.64 43.20 -9.82
N GLU A 18 -13.86 43.75 -10.75
CA GLU A 18 -13.66 43.18 -12.09
C GLU A 18 -12.91 41.85 -12.04
N SER A 19 -11.87 41.74 -11.21
CA SER A 19 -11.13 40.48 -11.01
C SER A 19 -11.99 39.37 -10.41
N GLY A 20 -12.90 39.72 -9.49
CA GLY A 20 -13.89 38.80 -8.93
C GLY A 20 -14.91 38.33 -9.96
N ALA A 21 -15.42 39.23 -10.80
CA ALA A 21 -16.39 38.90 -11.85
C ALA A 21 -15.79 37.97 -12.92
N ILE A 22 -14.53 38.19 -13.32
CA ILE A 22 -13.79 37.32 -14.25
C ILE A 22 -13.60 35.93 -13.66
N PHE A 23 -13.26 35.82 -12.37
CA PHE A 23 -13.06 34.54 -11.68
C PHE A 23 -14.36 33.71 -11.53
N TRP A 24 -15.51 34.36 -11.33
CA TRP A 24 -16.82 33.69 -11.33
C TRP A 24 -17.22 33.21 -12.73
N GLN A 25 -16.95 34.01 -13.77
CA GLN A 25 -17.24 33.65 -15.16
C GLN A 25 -16.38 32.47 -15.63
N GLU A 26 -15.12 32.41 -15.21
CA GLU A 26 -14.18 31.31 -15.51
C GLU A 26 -14.57 30.00 -14.78
N LYS A 27 -15.10 30.10 -13.55
CA LYS A 27 -15.68 28.95 -12.82
C LYS A 27 -16.96 28.40 -13.46
N ASP A 28 -17.84 29.27 -13.95
CA ASP A 28 -19.06 28.83 -14.65
C ASP A 28 -18.74 28.22 -16.03
N ILE A 29 -17.73 28.73 -16.73
CA ILE A 29 -17.25 28.15 -17.99
C ILE A 29 -16.61 26.77 -17.76
N THR A 30 -15.80 26.61 -16.71
CA THR A 30 -15.18 25.32 -16.36
C THR A 30 -16.18 24.28 -15.83
N ALA A 31 -17.20 24.70 -15.08
CA ALA A 31 -18.29 23.82 -14.65
C ALA A 31 -19.17 23.35 -15.82
N ASN A 32 -19.54 24.26 -16.74
CA ASN A 32 -20.30 23.91 -17.95
C ASN A 32 -19.50 23.04 -18.92
N MET A 33 -18.19 23.26 -19.03
CA MET A 33 -17.29 22.42 -19.82
C MET A 33 -17.14 21.02 -19.20
N SER A 34 -17.10 20.91 -17.87
CA SER A 34 -17.07 19.63 -17.14
C SER A 34 -18.38 18.83 -17.30
N LEU A 35 -19.53 19.50 -17.27
CA LEU A 35 -20.84 18.90 -17.54
C LEU A 35 -20.95 18.41 -19.00
N CYS A 36 -20.50 19.22 -19.96
CA CYS A 36 -20.45 18.83 -21.38
C CYS A 36 -19.55 17.61 -21.63
N VAL A 37 -18.38 17.56 -20.99
CA VAL A 37 -17.48 16.39 -21.05
C VAL A 37 -18.13 15.16 -20.41
N CYS A 38 -18.85 15.31 -19.30
CA CYS A 38 -19.58 14.21 -18.65
C CYS A 38 -20.72 13.66 -19.53
N GLU A 39 -21.49 14.52 -20.20
CA GLU A 39 -22.55 14.10 -21.13
C GLU A 39 -21.97 13.41 -22.37
N GLN A 40 -20.87 13.93 -22.93
CA GLN A 40 -20.16 13.28 -24.05
C GLN A 40 -19.60 11.91 -23.64
N GLN A 41 -19.09 11.78 -22.42
CA GLN A 41 -18.59 10.51 -21.90
C GLN A 41 -19.73 9.49 -21.66
N ALA A 42 -20.91 9.94 -21.22
CA ALA A 42 -22.09 9.10 -21.10
C ALA A 42 -22.59 8.61 -22.47
N LEU A 43 -22.63 9.48 -23.48
CA LEU A 43 -22.97 9.13 -24.87
C LEU A 43 -21.99 8.12 -25.48
N LEU A 44 -20.69 8.27 -25.20
CA LEU A 44 -19.66 7.34 -25.67
C LEU A 44 -19.81 5.95 -25.01
N LEU A 45 -20.11 5.91 -23.71
CA LEU A 45 -20.36 4.66 -22.98
C LEU A 45 -21.63 3.95 -23.49
N GLU A 46 -22.69 4.69 -23.81
CA GLU A 46 -23.90 4.11 -24.39
C GLU A 46 -23.67 3.56 -25.80
N GLN A 47 -22.88 4.26 -26.64
CA GLN A 47 -22.47 3.74 -27.95
C GLN A 47 -21.61 2.48 -27.83
N GLN A 48 -20.69 2.42 -26.86
CA GLN A 48 -19.90 1.21 -26.59
C GLN A 48 -20.78 0.04 -26.14
N ARG A 49 -21.77 0.30 -25.27
CA ARG A 49 -22.75 -0.70 -24.83
C ARG A 49 -23.56 -1.25 -26.01
N ILE A 50 -24.06 -0.39 -26.89
CA ILE A 50 -24.79 -0.80 -28.10
C ILE A 50 -23.90 -1.63 -29.03
N HIS A 51 -22.64 -1.25 -29.19
CA HIS A 51 -21.69 -2.01 -30.02
C HIS A 51 -21.37 -3.39 -29.42
N GLN A 52 -21.20 -3.50 -28.10
CA GLN A 52 -21.02 -4.78 -27.42
C GLN A 52 -22.25 -5.69 -27.55
N LEU A 53 -23.45 -5.13 -27.43
CA LEU A 53 -24.70 -5.89 -27.63
C LEU A 53 -24.81 -6.43 -29.06
N ARG A 54 -24.42 -5.64 -30.07
CA ARG A 54 -24.38 -6.10 -31.47
C ARG A 54 -23.34 -7.20 -31.71
N ASN A 55 -22.15 -7.08 -31.13
CA ASN A 55 -21.11 -8.10 -31.27
C ASN A 55 -21.49 -9.40 -30.54
N TYR A 56 -22.16 -9.29 -29.40
CA TYR A 56 -22.73 -10.43 -28.69
C TYR A 56 -23.83 -11.12 -29.51
N GLN A 57 -24.73 -10.34 -30.11
CA GLN A 57 -25.77 -10.87 -30.98
C GLN A 57 -25.18 -11.57 -32.22
N ALA A 58 -24.19 -10.98 -32.89
CA ALA A 58 -23.50 -11.60 -34.01
C ALA A 58 -22.76 -12.89 -33.62
N SER A 59 -22.18 -12.94 -32.42
CA SER A 59 -21.52 -14.14 -31.89
C SER A 59 -22.51 -15.25 -31.54
N MET A 60 -23.71 -14.90 -31.05
CA MET A 60 -24.78 -15.86 -30.76
C MET A 60 -25.44 -16.40 -32.03
N GLU A 61 -25.63 -15.56 -33.05
CA GLU A 61 -26.10 -16.00 -34.37
C GLU A 61 -25.10 -16.93 -35.06
N ALA A 62 -23.79 -16.66 -34.95
CA ALA A 62 -22.74 -17.55 -35.44
C ALA A 62 -22.69 -18.91 -34.68
N ALA A 63 -23.18 -18.94 -33.44
CA ALA A 63 -23.33 -20.15 -32.62
C ALA A 63 -24.69 -20.86 -32.80
N GLY A 64 -25.56 -20.40 -33.72
CA GLY A 64 -26.86 -21.01 -34.01
C GLY A 64 -27.95 -20.73 -32.97
N LEU A 65 -27.76 -19.75 -32.08
CA LEU A 65 -28.70 -19.37 -31.02
C LEU A 65 -29.41 -18.06 -31.36
N SER A 66 -30.75 -18.08 -31.40
CA SER A 66 -31.60 -16.90 -31.66
C SER A 66 -31.93 -16.16 -30.36
N VAL A 67 -31.61 -14.85 -30.28
CA VAL A 67 -31.98 -13.97 -29.16
C VAL A 67 -32.64 -12.70 -29.72
N SER A 68 -33.91 -12.48 -29.40
CA SER A 68 -34.63 -11.23 -29.70
C SER A 68 -34.74 -10.34 -28.47
N PHE A 69 -34.27 -9.10 -28.57
CA PHE A 69 -34.53 -8.05 -27.57
C PHE A 69 -35.76 -7.24 -28.01
N ALA A 70 -36.71 -7.02 -27.09
CA ALA A 70 -37.92 -6.25 -27.34
C ALA A 70 -37.59 -4.77 -27.59
N GLY A 71 -37.94 -4.27 -28.78
CA GLY A 71 -37.77 -2.86 -29.15
C GLY A 71 -38.89 -1.99 -28.58
N HIS A 72 -38.52 -0.93 -27.85
CA HIS A 72 -39.46 0.11 -27.45
C HIS A 72 -39.80 1.02 -28.65
N ARG A 73 -41.08 1.05 -29.05
CA ARG A 73 -41.66 2.06 -29.95
C ARG A 73 -41.86 3.38 -29.19
N PRO A 74 -41.63 4.56 -29.81
CA PRO A 74 -41.97 5.84 -29.20
C PRO A 74 -43.47 6.10 -29.38
N LEU A 75 -44.21 6.26 -28.27
CA LEU A 75 -45.60 6.72 -28.29
C LEU A 75 -45.69 8.21 -27.97
N SER A 76 -46.52 8.86 -28.76
CA SER A 76 -46.75 10.29 -28.92
C SER A 76 -47.27 10.98 -27.66
N ARG A 77 -46.93 12.27 -27.59
CA ARG A 77 -47.38 13.29 -26.64
C ARG A 77 -48.91 13.33 -26.49
N ALA A 78 -49.41 13.22 -25.27
CA ALA A 78 -50.74 13.69 -24.87
C ALA A 78 -50.62 14.46 -23.55
N GLN A 79 -51.18 15.68 -23.51
CA GLN A 79 -51.30 16.51 -22.31
C GLN A 79 -52.58 16.19 -21.54
N SER A 80 -52.51 16.04 -20.21
CA SER A 80 -53.45 16.69 -19.25
C SER A 80 -53.17 16.32 -17.77
N SER A 81 -52.91 17.37 -16.98
CA SER A 81 -53.23 17.69 -15.56
C SER A 81 -52.84 16.79 -14.35
N PRO A 82 -52.58 17.40 -13.17
CA PRO A 82 -51.76 16.81 -12.10
C PRO A 82 -52.60 16.14 -11.02
N ALA A 83 -52.18 14.93 -10.60
CA ALA A 83 -52.64 14.32 -9.37
C ALA A 83 -51.42 14.13 -8.45
N SER A 84 -51.47 14.79 -7.30
CA SER A 84 -50.44 14.78 -6.26
C SER A 84 -50.22 13.35 -5.73
N ALA A 85 -49.06 12.78 -6.03
CA ALA A 85 -48.55 11.61 -5.34
C ALA A 85 -47.32 12.04 -4.54
N SER A 86 -47.49 12.17 -3.22
CA SER A 86 -46.41 12.41 -2.27
C SER A 86 -45.47 11.20 -2.31
N PHE A 87 -44.29 11.37 -2.89
CA PHE A 87 -43.21 10.39 -2.78
C PHE A 87 -42.70 10.38 -1.34
N PRO A 88 -42.45 9.20 -0.73
CA PRO A 88 -41.77 9.16 0.56
C PRO A 88 -40.40 9.82 0.37
N MET A 89 -40.13 10.84 1.19
CA MET A 89 -38.83 11.49 1.22
C MET A 89 -37.78 10.42 1.47
N VAL A 90 -36.87 10.25 0.51
CA VAL A 90 -35.56 9.68 0.81
C VAL A 90 -34.97 10.61 1.85
N VAL A 91 -34.97 10.17 3.11
CA VAL A 91 -34.12 10.76 4.12
C VAL A 91 -32.71 10.53 3.59
N GLN A 92 -32.11 11.57 3.01
CA GLN A 92 -30.66 11.62 2.88
C GLN A 92 -30.16 11.48 4.31
N GLU A 93 -29.59 10.32 4.65
CA GLU A 93 -28.75 10.23 5.83
C GLU A 93 -27.76 11.40 5.75
N PRO A 94 -27.63 12.22 6.80
CA PRO A 94 -26.64 13.26 6.81
C PRO A 94 -25.29 12.62 6.47
N SER A 95 -24.52 13.22 5.55
CA SER A 95 -23.15 12.77 5.32
C SER A 95 -22.43 12.78 6.67
N ALA A 96 -22.22 11.61 7.26
CA ALA A 96 -21.50 11.50 8.52
C ALA A 96 -20.14 12.16 8.30
N LYS A 97 -19.79 13.12 9.17
CA LYS A 97 -18.46 13.71 9.13
C LYS A 97 -17.45 12.55 9.29
N PRO A 98 -16.43 12.44 8.43
CA PRO A 98 -15.46 11.36 8.52
C PRO A 98 -14.85 11.36 9.94
N ARG A 99 -14.83 10.19 10.57
CA ARG A 99 -14.31 10.07 11.94
C ARG A 99 -12.79 10.06 11.88
N PHE A 100 -12.16 10.76 12.82
CA PHE A 100 -10.70 10.69 13.01
C PHE A 100 -10.34 9.35 13.69
N THR A 101 -10.34 8.28 12.90
CA THR A 101 -10.08 6.90 13.32
C THR A 101 -9.17 6.20 12.30
N THR A 102 -8.99 4.89 12.43
CA THR A 102 -8.27 4.04 11.49
C THR A 102 -8.99 3.96 10.15
N GLY A 103 -8.27 4.19 9.05
CA GLY A 103 -8.76 3.95 7.70
C GLY A 103 -8.45 2.54 7.20
N LEU A 104 -9.35 1.96 6.43
CA LEU A 104 -9.13 0.74 5.66
C LEU A 104 -9.40 1.00 4.19
N VAL A 105 -8.48 0.57 3.32
CA VAL A 105 -8.72 0.58 1.86
C VAL A 105 -8.65 -0.83 1.31
N TYR A 106 -9.62 -1.15 0.44
CA TYR A 106 -9.77 -2.44 -0.22
C TYR A 106 -10.63 -2.25 -1.47
N ASP A 107 -10.32 -2.99 -2.53
CA ASP A 107 -11.12 -3.02 -3.76
C ASP A 107 -11.11 -4.42 -4.37
N SER A 108 -12.29 -4.98 -4.62
CA SER A 108 -12.46 -6.34 -5.15
C SER A 108 -11.95 -6.48 -6.59
N LEU A 109 -11.76 -5.40 -7.34
CA LEU A 109 -11.13 -5.45 -8.67
C LEU A 109 -9.67 -5.92 -8.61
N MET A 110 -8.98 -5.75 -7.47
CA MET A 110 -7.63 -6.30 -7.28
C MET A 110 -7.62 -7.84 -7.31
N GLN A 111 -8.75 -8.50 -7.00
CA GLN A 111 -8.88 -9.97 -7.11
C GLN A 111 -8.83 -10.46 -8.56
N LYS A 112 -9.09 -9.59 -9.55
CA LYS A 112 -9.09 -9.98 -10.97
C LYS A 112 -7.69 -10.23 -11.54
N HIS A 113 -6.64 -9.78 -10.86
CA HIS A 113 -5.28 -10.20 -11.17
C HIS A 113 -5.10 -11.66 -10.76
N GLN A 114 -5.37 -12.58 -11.66
CA GLN A 114 -5.28 -14.02 -11.41
C GLN A 114 -4.79 -14.74 -12.66
N CYS A 115 -3.95 -15.75 -12.47
CA CYS A 115 -3.44 -16.56 -13.57
C CYS A 115 -4.58 -17.28 -14.27
N MET A 116 -4.56 -17.31 -15.60
CA MET A 116 -5.61 -17.94 -16.41
C MET A 116 -5.65 -19.46 -16.27
N CYS A 117 -4.62 -20.08 -15.67
CA CYS A 117 -4.61 -21.52 -15.40
C CYS A 117 -5.64 -21.95 -14.35
N GLY A 118 -6.14 -21.01 -13.53
CA GLY A 118 -7.14 -21.26 -12.48
C GLY A 118 -6.64 -22.06 -11.27
N ASN A 119 -5.36 -22.45 -11.22
CA ASN A 119 -4.80 -23.24 -10.13
C ASN A 119 -4.14 -22.35 -9.06
N THR A 120 -4.85 -22.09 -7.96
CA THR A 120 -4.34 -21.30 -6.83
C THR A 120 -3.26 -22.03 -6.03
N THR A 121 -3.16 -23.36 -6.12
CA THR A 121 -2.14 -24.14 -5.40
C THR A 121 -0.74 -23.89 -5.96
N SER A 122 -0.65 -23.57 -7.25
CA SER A 122 0.63 -23.28 -7.93
C SER A 122 1.02 -21.81 -7.86
N HIS A 123 0.16 -20.95 -7.29
CA HIS A 123 0.36 -19.50 -7.24
C HIS A 123 0.09 -19.01 -5.83
N PRO A 124 1.14 -18.92 -4.98
CA PRO A 124 0.97 -18.53 -3.58
C PRO A 124 0.38 -17.11 -3.47
N GLU A 125 0.77 -16.20 -4.36
CA GLU A 125 0.12 -14.89 -4.50
C GLU A 125 -1.20 -15.03 -5.29
N HIS A 126 -2.30 -15.25 -4.58
CA HIS A 126 -3.63 -15.38 -5.18
C HIS A 126 -4.69 -14.47 -4.54
N ALA A 127 -5.78 -14.23 -5.29
CA ALA A 127 -6.88 -13.33 -4.93
C ALA A 127 -7.54 -13.63 -3.56
N GLY A 128 -7.47 -14.88 -3.11
CA GLY A 128 -8.03 -15.32 -1.84
C GLY A 128 -7.38 -14.64 -0.63
N ARG A 129 -6.13 -14.19 -0.74
CA ARG A 129 -5.40 -13.50 0.34
C ARG A 129 -6.16 -12.27 0.85
N ILE A 130 -6.36 -11.29 -0.03
CA ILE A 130 -7.07 -10.05 0.33
C ILE A 130 -8.56 -10.28 0.60
N GLN A 131 -9.16 -11.28 -0.04
CA GLN A 131 -10.57 -11.61 0.18
C GLN A 131 -10.77 -12.14 1.60
N SER A 132 -9.93 -13.08 2.05
CA SER A 132 -10.01 -13.66 3.39
C SER A 132 -9.68 -12.64 4.47
N ILE A 133 -8.67 -11.79 4.28
CA ILE A 133 -8.37 -10.70 5.21
C ILE A 133 -9.57 -9.77 5.34
N TRP A 134 -10.17 -9.35 4.23
CA TRP A 134 -11.32 -8.46 4.25
C TRP A 134 -12.53 -9.10 4.97
N SER A 135 -12.81 -10.38 4.70
CA SER A 135 -13.83 -11.14 5.43
C SER A 135 -13.54 -11.22 6.93
N ARG A 136 -12.29 -11.50 7.33
CA ARG A 136 -11.91 -11.56 8.75
C ARG A 136 -12.15 -10.23 9.45
N LEU A 137 -11.74 -9.11 8.85
CA LEU A 137 -11.96 -7.77 9.41
C LEU A 137 -13.45 -7.42 9.50
N GLN A 138 -14.29 -7.96 8.62
CA GLN A 138 -15.75 -7.83 8.69
C GLN A 138 -16.36 -8.67 9.82
N GLU A 139 -16.00 -9.95 9.88
CA GLU A 139 -16.55 -10.94 10.84
C GLU A 139 -16.19 -10.62 12.30
N THR A 140 -14.98 -10.10 12.53
CA THR A 140 -14.51 -9.64 13.85
C THR A 140 -15.09 -8.30 14.26
N GLY A 141 -15.81 -7.61 13.37
CA GLY A 141 -16.37 -6.28 13.62
C GLY A 141 -15.38 -5.13 13.49
N LEU A 142 -14.08 -5.38 13.33
CA LEU A 142 -13.04 -4.33 13.24
C LEU A 142 -13.34 -3.34 12.11
N ARG A 143 -13.82 -3.81 10.95
CA ARG A 143 -14.18 -2.94 9.82
C ARG A 143 -15.23 -1.89 10.20
N ALA A 144 -16.16 -2.21 11.09
CA ALA A 144 -17.21 -1.27 11.51
C ALA A 144 -16.69 -0.11 12.37
N HIS A 145 -15.50 -0.27 12.97
CA HIS A 145 -14.82 0.76 13.75
C HIS A 145 -13.82 1.60 12.92
N CYS A 146 -13.60 1.21 11.66
CA CYS A 146 -12.72 1.89 10.72
C CYS A 146 -13.51 2.71 9.69
N GLU A 147 -12.86 3.72 9.11
CA GLU A 147 -13.36 4.42 7.92
C GLU A 147 -12.97 3.66 6.66
N CYS A 148 -13.94 3.34 5.81
CA CYS A 148 -13.67 2.66 4.55
C CYS A 148 -13.33 3.68 3.46
N ILE A 149 -12.08 3.64 3.01
CA ILE A 149 -11.55 4.52 1.98
C ILE A 149 -11.74 3.86 0.62
N ARG A 150 -12.20 4.66 -0.35
CA ARG A 150 -12.33 4.22 -1.72
C ARG A 150 -10.98 4.37 -2.42
N GLY A 151 -10.44 3.26 -2.91
CA GLY A 151 -9.25 3.26 -3.76
C GLY A 151 -9.51 3.84 -5.15
N ARG A 152 -8.42 4.12 -5.86
CA ARG A 152 -8.43 4.51 -7.27
C ARG A 152 -7.23 3.89 -7.99
N LYS A 153 -7.23 3.94 -9.32
CA LYS A 153 -6.02 3.63 -10.10
C LYS A 153 -5.03 4.78 -9.97
N ALA A 154 -3.76 4.47 -9.72
CA ALA A 154 -2.68 5.43 -9.86
C ALA A 154 -2.61 5.95 -11.30
N SER A 155 -2.31 7.23 -11.46
CA SER A 155 -2.00 7.81 -12.77
C SER A 155 -0.65 7.28 -13.27
N LEU A 156 -0.36 7.39 -14.57
CA LEU A 156 0.94 6.97 -15.09
C LEU A 156 2.07 7.86 -14.54
N GLU A 157 1.81 9.15 -14.36
CA GLU A 157 2.73 10.11 -13.75
C GLU A 157 3.07 9.72 -12.29
N GLU A 158 2.09 9.27 -11.52
CA GLU A 158 2.33 8.78 -10.15
C GLU A 158 3.26 7.56 -10.15
N LEU A 159 3.05 6.61 -11.07
CA LEU A 159 3.92 5.44 -11.19
C LEU A 159 5.35 5.82 -11.62
N GLN A 160 5.47 6.84 -12.47
CA GLN A 160 6.75 7.36 -12.98
C GLN A 160 7.61 8.05 -11.91
N THR A 161 7.09 8.26 -10.70
CA THR A 161 7.91 8.77 -9.58
C THR A 161 8.94 7.76 -9.08
N VAL A 162 8.73 6.48 -9.36
CA VAL A 162 9.64 5.37 -8.98
C VAL A 162 10.09 4.57 -10.19
N HIS A 163 9.20 4.36 -11.18
CA HIS A 163 9.47 3.47 -12.30
C HIS A 163 9.74 4.22 -13.60
N SER A 164 10.53 3.62 -14.49
CA SER A 164 10.79 4.21 -15.80
C SER A 164 9.51 4.30 -16.64
N GLU A 165 9.49 5.26 -17.58
CA GLU A 165 8.37 5.42 -18.49
C GLU A 165 8.05 4.12 -19.27
N ALA A 166 9.08 3.40 -19.71
CA ALA A 166 8.92 2.15 -20.44
C ALA A 166 8.22 1.07 -19.58
N HIS A 167 8.64 0.91 -18.33
CA HIS A 167 8.03 -0.02 -17.36
C HIS A 167 6.57 0.35 -17.09
N VAL A 168 6.29 1.64 -16.89
CA VAL A 168 4.94 2.15 -16.65
C VAL A 168 4.02 1.97 -17.85
N LEU A 169 4.50 2.18 -19.07
CA LEU A 169 3.70 1.93 -20.26
C LEU A 169 3.40 0.45 -20.43
N LEU A 170 4.39 -0.40 -20.23
CA LEU A 170 4.27 -1.85 -20.39
C LEU A 170 3.28 -2.47 -19.40
N TYR A 171 3.43 -2.19 -18.11
CA TYR A 171 2.62 -2.83 -17.07
C TYR A 171 1.43 -1.98 -16.62
N GLY A 172 1.44 -0.67 -16.87
CA GLY A 172 0.41 0.28 -16.43
C GLY A 172 -0.66 0.60 -17.48
N THR A 173 -0.49 0.12 -18.71
CA THR A 173 -1.49 0.29 -19.78
C THR A 173 -2.07 -1.06 -20.22
N ASN A 174 -3.22 -1.02 -20.89
CA ASN A 174 -3.80 -2.24 -21.46
C ASN A 174 -3.14 -2.50 -22.82
N PRO A 175 -2.52 -3.68 -23.03
CA PRO A 175 -1.91 -4.08 -24.31
C PRO A 175 -2.81 -3.87 -25.52
N LEU A 176 -4.12 -4.10 -25.39
CA LEU A 176 -5.08 -3.96 -26.50
C LEU A 176 -5.19 -2.52 -27.03
N ARG A 177 -4.72 -1.52 -26.27
CA ARG A 177 -4.72 -0.11 -26.67
C ARG A 177 -3.41 0.34 -27.31
N GLN A 178 -2.33 -0.42 -27.19
CA GLN A 178 -1.03 -0.07 -27.73
C GLN A 178 -0.60 -1.17 -28.71
N LYS A 179 -0.41 -0.83 -29.99
CA LYS A 179 0.23 -1.73 -30.97
C LYS A 179 1.74 -1.87 -30.69
N LEU A 180 2.09 -2.21 -29.46
CA LEU A 180 3.47 -2.52 -29.08
C LEU A 180 3.70 -4.01 -29.28
N ASP A 181 4.86 -4.36 -29.84
CA ASP A 181 5.28 -5.74 -29.93
C ASP A 181 5.80 -6.19 -28.56
N LEU A 182 4.91 -6.81 -27.78
CA LEU A 182 5.16 -7.23 -26.39
C LEU A 182 5.80 -8.62 -26.29
N SER A 183 6.14 -9.26 -27.42
CA SER A 183 6.58 -10.66 -27.49
C SER A 183 7.79 -11.06 -26.63
N PRO A 184 8.84 -10.23 -26.41
CA PRO A 184 10.03 -10.71 -25.70
C PRO A 184 9.95 -10.64 -24.17
N MET A 185 8.95 -9.97 -23.58
CA MET A 185 8.92 -9.69 -22.13
C MET A 185 7.92 -10.54 -21.33
N PHE A 186 7.07 -11.30 -22.01
CA PHE A 186 6.15 -12.23 -21.36
C PHE A 186 6.51 -13.66 -21.73
N VAL A 187 6.57 -14.52 -20.72
CA VAL A 187 6.89 -15.94 -20.87
C VAL A 187 5.67 -16.79 -20.61
N ARG A 188 5.61 -17.94 -21.28
CA ARG A 188 4.60 -18.96 -21.00
C ARG A 188 5.03 -19.77 -19.78
N LEU A 189 4.16 -19.80 -18.77
CA LEU A 189 4.42 -20.51 -17.51
C LEU A 189 4.17 -22.02 -17.66
N PRO A 190 4.80 -22.86 -16.83
CA PRO A 190 4.52 -24.30 -16.79
C PRO A 190 3.05 -24.65 -16.53
N CYS A 191 2.32 -23.79 -15.82
CA CYS A 191 0.89 -23.94 -15.58
C CYS A 191 0.00 -23.61 -16.81
N GLY A 192 0.60 -23.19 -17.92
CA GLY A 192 -0.09 -22.80 -19.16
C GLY A 192 -0.50 -21.33 -19.22
N GLY A 193 -0.34 -20.57 -18.13
CA GLY A 193 -0.55 -19.13 -18.07
C GLY A 193 0.59 -18.32 -18.68
N ILE A 194 0.52 -17.00 -18.51
CA ILE A 194 1.53 -16.03 -18.94
C ILE A 194 2.10 -15.37 -17.68
N GLY A 195 3.37 -15.01 -17.68
CA GLY A 195 4.06 -14.28 -16.61
C GLY A 195 5.21 -13.43 -17.16
N VAL A 196 5.87 -12.67 -16.29
CA VAL A 196 7.12 -11.96 -16.61
C VAL A 196 8.36 -12.78 -16.25
N ASP A 197 8.22 -13.63 -15.23
CA ASP A 197 9.19 -14.64 -14.79
C ASP A 197 8.42 -15.89 -14.30
N SER A 198 9.08 -16.79 -13.55
CA SER A 198 8.49 -18.05 -13.09
C SER A 198 7.35 -17.90 -12.06
N ASP A 199 7.33 -16.80 -11.32
CA ASP A 199 6.57 -16.60 -10.09
C ASP A 199 5.58 -15.44 -10.22
N THR A 200 5.86 -14.47 -11.10
CA THR A 200 5.10 -13.25 -11.33
C THR A 200 4.19 -13.39 -12.55
N ILE A 201 2.94 -13.78 -12.29
CA ILE A 201 1.93 -14.05 -13.32
C ILE A 201 1.41 -12.77 -13.98
N TRP A 202 1.05 -12.86 -15.26
CA TRP A 202 0.41 -11.78 -16.01
C TRP A 202 -0.92 -12.24 -16.63
N ASN A 203 -2.01 -11.67 -16.12
CA ASN A 203 -3.31 -11.64 -16.78
C ASN A 203 -3.41 -10.40 -17.70
N GLU A 204 -3.52 -10.63 -19.00
CA GLU A 204 -3.52 -9.59 -20.06
C GLU A 204 -4.64 -8.56 -19.92
N VAL A 205 -5.76 -8.93 -19.31
CA VAL A 205 -6.94 -8.05 -19.17
C VAL A 205 -6.88 -7.28 -17.86
N HIS A 206 -6.40 -7.90 -16.79
CA HIS A 206 -6.67 -7.42 -15.43
C HIS A 206 -5.43 -6.97 -14.63
N SER A 207 -4.25 -7.50 -14.90
CA SER A 207 -3.06 -7.25 -14.04
C SER A 207 -2.68 -5.78 -13.98
N SER A 208 -2.61 -5.14 -15.15
CA SER A 208 -2.37 -3.70 -15.27
C SER A 208 -3.36 -2.87 -14.43
N SER A 209 -4.64 -3.22 -14.47
CA SER A 209 -5.66 -2.50 -13.72
C SER A 209 -5.58 -2.73 -12.21
N ALA A 210 -5.29 -3.96 -11.79
CA ALA A 210 -5.17 -4.34 -10.38
C ALA A 210 -3.91 -3.73 -9.74
N ALA A 211 -2.75 -3.84 -10.39
CA ALA A 211 -1.49 -3.27 -9.89
C ALA A 211 -1.60 -1.75 -9.72
N ARG A 212 -2.20 -1.05 -10.68
CA ARG A 212 -2.48 0.39 -10.56
C ARG A 212 -3.46 0.72 -9.45
N LEU A 213 -4.44 -0.14 -9.22
CA LEU A 213 -5.44 0.04 -8.17
C LEU A 213 -4.84 -0.20 -6.78
N ALA A 214 -3.90 -1.15 -6.64
CA ALA A 214 -3.14 -1.35 -5.42
C ALA A 214 -2.36 -0.08 -5.06
N VAL A 215 -1.56 0.44 -5.99
CA VAL A 215 -0.78 1.68 -5.78
C VAL A 215 -1.70 2.84 -5.41
N GLY A 216 -2.74 3.11 -6.22
CA GLY A 216 -3.61 4.25 -5.96
C GLY A 216 -4.44 4.10 -4.68
N SER A 217 -4.74 2.87 -4.24
CA SER A 217 -5.36 2.61 -2.93
C SER A 217 -4.43 2.98 -1.78
N VAL A 218 -3.15 2.57 -1.85
CA VAL A 218 -2.14 2.95 -0.85
C VAL A 218 -1.97 4.47 -0.83
N VAL A 219 -1.83 5.12 -1.99
CA VAL A 219 -1.68 6.58 -2.10
C VAL A 219 -2.86 7.31 -1.46
N GLU A 220 -4.11 6.91 -1.72
CA GLU A 220 -5.28 7.54 -1.11
C GLU A 220 -5.27 7.44 0.42
N LEU A 221 -4.94 6.25 0.96
CA LEU A 221 -4.90 6.05 2.40
C LEU A 221 -3.76 6.87 3.04
N VAL A 222 -2.57 6.85 2.45
CA VAL A 222 -1.39 7.58 2.92
C VAL A 222 -1.65 9.09 2.95
N PHE A 223 -2.23 9.65 1.89
CA PHE A 223 -2.51 11.07 1.83
C PHE A 223 -3.52 11.50 2.89
N LYS A 224 -4.57 10.70 3.15
CA LYS A 224 -5.57 10.99 4.19
C LYS A 224 -5.01 10.91 5.61
N VAL A 225 -4.04 10.03 5.86
CA VAL A 225 -3.35 9.98 7.16
C VAL A 225 -2.37 11.15 7.29
N ALA A 226 -1.61 11.47 6.24
CA ALA A 226 -0.67 12.58 6.24
C ALA A 226 -1.38 13.95 6.38
N SER A 227 -2.58 14.12 5.81
CA SER A 227 -3.41 15.32 5.92
C SER A 227 -4.23 15.40 7.22
N ALA A 228 -4.09 14.41 8.13
CA ALA A 228 -4.85 14.28 9.36
C ALA A 228 -6.38 14.19 9.16
N GLU A 229 -6.84 13.73 8.00
CA GLU A 229 -8.23 13.29 7.80
C GLU A 229 -8.49 11.95 8.52
N LEU A 230 -7.45 11.12 8.63
CA LEU A 230 -7.46 9.85 9.35
C LEU A 230 -6.31 9.82 10.37
N LYS A 231 -6.48 9.01 11.41
CA LYS A 231 -5.44 8.83 12.43
C LYS A 231 -4.26 8.01 11.90
N ASN A 232 -4.59 6.87 11.29
CA ASN A 232 -3.68 5.84 10.78
C ASN A 232 -4.45 4.93 9.81
N GLY A 233 -3.83 3.90 9.23
CA GLY A 233 -4.57 2.98 8.37
C GLY A 233 -3.89 1.69 7.96
N PHE A 234 -4.69 0.79 7.39
CA PHE A 234 -4.24 -0.47 6.78
C PHE A 234 -4.80 -0.64 5.36
N ALA A 235 -3.92 -0.86 4.38
CA ALA A 235 -4.28 -1.11 3.00
C ALA A 235 -4.26 -2.60 2.68
N VAL A 236 -5.45 -3.17 2.47
CA VAL A 236 -5.64 -4.58 2.06
C VAL A 236 -5.54 -4.66 0.54
N VAL A 237 -4.31 -4.65 0.03
CA VAL A 237 -4.00 -4.51 -1.40
C VAL A 237 -3.27 -5.72 -1.97
N ARG A 238 -3.37 -5.90 -3.29
CA ARG A 238 -2.54 -6.83 -4.08
C ARG A 238 -2.54 -6.44 -5.57
N PRO A 239 -1.52 -6.83 -6.38
CA PRO A 239 -0.28 -7.52 -6.00
C PRO A 239 0.60 -6.71 -5.04
N PRO A 240 1.60 -7.34 -4.38
CA PRO A 240 2.61 -6.63 -3.59
C PRO A 240 3.47 -5.70 -4.46
N GLY A 241 4.32 -4.90 -3.83
CA GLY A 241 5.12 -3.87 -4.50
C GLY A 241 6.60 -3.79 -4.14
N HIS A 242 7.02 -4.20 -2.95
CA HIS A 242 8.36 -3.88 -2.44
C HIS A 242 9.56 -4.47 -3.23
N HIS A 243 9.35 -5.49 -4.05
CA HIS A 243 10.38 -6.05 -4.95
C HIS A 243 10.46 -5.38 -6.32
N ALA A 244 9.48 -4.55 -6.70
CA ALA A 244 9.47 -3.90 -8.01
C ALA A 244 10.51 -2.76 -8.05
N GLU A 245 11.55 -2.96 -8.84
CA GLU A 245 12.60 -1.98 -9.11
C GLU A 245 12.15 -0.95 -10.18
N GLU A 246 13.00 0.03 -10.47
CA GLU A 246 12.70 1.11 -11.42
C GLU A 246 12.20 0.58 -12.78
N SER A 247 12.82 -0.49 -13.29
CA SER A 247 12.49 -1.05 -14.61
C SER A 247 12.37 -2.57 -14.63
N THR A 248 12.14 -3.20 -13.47
CA THR A 248 12.10 -4.66 -13.37
C THR A 248 11.01 -5.11 -12.40
N PRO A 249 9.97 -5.83 -12.87
CA PRO A 249 9.06 -6.55 -11.99
C PRO A 249 9.72 -7.88 -11.56
N MET A 250 9.47 -8.31 -10.33
CA MET A 250 9.93 -9.59 -9.80
C MET A 250 9.22 -9.90 -8.47
N GLY A 251 9.26 -11.15 -8.01
CA GLY A 251 8.72 -11.52 -6.70
C GLY A 251 7.26 -11.12 -6.53
N PHE A 252 6.44 -11.38 -7.55
CA PHE A 252 5.02 -10.99 -7.64
C PHE A 252 4.75 -9.47 -7.80
N CYS A 253 5.78 -8.63 -7.74
CA CYS A 253 5.64 -7.17 -7.68
C CYS A 253 5.76 -6.51 -9.06
N TYR A 254 4.84 -5.61 -9.38
CA TYR A 254 4.86 -4.82 -10.62
C TYR A 254 5.16 -3.34 -10.39
N PHE A 255 4.58 -2.75 -9.35
CA PHE A 255 4.78 -1.35 -8.99
C PHE A 255 4.93 -1.23 -7.48
N ASN A 256 5.91 -0.46 -7.03
CA ASN A 256 6.19 -0.30 -5.61
C ASN A 256 5.24 0.72 -4.98
N SER A 257 4.11 0.21 -4.48
CA SER A 257 3.02 1.03 -3.92
C SER A 257 3.48 1.94 -2.78
N VAL A 258 4.32 1.43 -1.87
CA VAL A 258 4.83 2.17 -0.71
C VAL A 258 5.84 3.24 -1.13
N ALA A 259 6.79 2.90 -2.02
CA ALA A 259 7.77 3.86 -2.51
C ALA A 259 7.11 4.99 -3.32
N ILE A 260 6.13 4.68 -4.16
CA ILE A 260 5.36 5.70 -4.91
C ILE A 260 4.61 6.62 -3.93
N ALA A 261 3.97 6.07 -2.90
CA ALA A 261 3.31 6.88 -1.89
C ALA A 261 4.29 7.83 -1.16
N ALA A 262 5.49 7.35 -0.80
CA ALA A 262 6.53 8.17 -0.19
C ALA A 262 7.04 9.28 -1.13
N LYS A 263 7.33 8.97 -2.41
CA LYS A 263 7.73 10.00 -3.40
C LYS A 263 6.66 11.08 -3.55
N LEU A 264 5.39 10.68 -3.59
CA LEU A 264 4.28 11.63 -3.70
C LEU A 264 4.10 12.48 -2.44
N LEU A 265 4.35 11.94 -1.24
CA LEU A 265 4.38 12.74 -0.01
C LEU A 265 5.47 13.82 -0.06
N GLN A 266 6.68 13.47 -0.51
CA GLN A 266 7.76 14.44 -0.70
C GLN A 266 7.35 15.53 -1.72
N GLN A 267 6.85 15.12 -2.89
CA GLN A 267 6.57 16.03 -4.00
C GLN A 267 5.33 16.92 -3.78
N ARG A 268 4.27 16.40 -3.16
CA ARG A 268 2.97 17.08 -3.09
C ARG A 268 2.70 17.71 -1.72
N LEU A 269 3.24 17.14 -0.65
CA LEU A 269 3.01 17.62 0.72
C LEU A 269 4.30 18.12 1.40
N ASN A 270 5.46 18.04 0.73
CA ASN A 270 6.75 18.44 1.28
C ASN A 270 7.08 17.79 2.62
N VAL A 271 6.66 16.53 2.80
CA VAL A 271 7.00 15.75 4.00
C VAL A 271 8.51 15.60 4.05
N SER A 272 9.12 16.02 5.16
CA SER A 272 10.58 16.19 5.25
C SER A 272 11.30 14.92 5.70
N LYS A 273 10.66 14.09 6.53
CA LYS A 273 11.23 12.82 7.01
C LYS A 273 10.20 11.71 6.98
N ILE A 274 10.42 10.72 6.12
CA ILE A 274 9.54 9.54 5.99
C ILE A 274 10.30 8.32 6.48
N LEU A 275 9.71 7.56 7.41
CA LEU A 275 10.23 6.24 7.79
C LEU A 275 9.46 5.17 7.02
N ILE A 276 10.17 4.29 6.34
CA ILE A 276 9.61 3.06 5.77
C ILE A 276 10.18 1.88 6.55
N VAL A 277 9.31 1.15 7.24
CA VAL A 277 9.67 -0.14 7.87
C VAL A 277 9.14 -1.25 7.00
N ASP A 278 10.02 -2.13 6.54
CA ASP A 278 9.66 -3.35 5.82
C ASP A 278 9.90 -4.55 6.73
N TRP A 279 8.82 -5.23 7.10
CA TRP A 279 8.89 -6.44 7.94
C TRP A 279 8.42 -7.69 7.21
N ASP A 280 8.21 -7.61 5.89
CA ASP A 280 8.10 -8.80 5.07
C ASP A 280 9.36 -9.66 5.26
N VAL A 281 9.22 -10.98 5.24
CA VAL A 281 10.38 -11.86 5.50
C VAL A 281 11.44 -11.72 4.41
N HIS A 282 11.09 -11.20 3.23
CA HIS A 282 11.99 -10.93 2.13
C HIS A 282 12.44 -9.46 2.13
N HIS A 283 13.67 -9.22 1.68
CA HIS A 283 14.19 -7.87 1.53
C HIS A 283 13.45 -7.10 0.42
N GLY A 284 12.89 -5.93 0.74
CA GLY A 284 12.27 -4.99 -0.22
C GLY A 284 13.29 -4.26 -1.09
N ASN A 285 13.96 -4.98 -1.99
CA ASN A 285 15.01 -4.46 -2.88
C ASN A 285 14.59 -3.25 -3.73
N GLY A 286 13.33 -3.22 -4.18
CA GLY A 286 12.80 -2.07 -4.94
C GLY A 286 12.68 -0.82 -4.08
N THR A 287 12.25 -0.96 -2.83
CA THR A 287 12.15 0.16 -1.87
C THR A 287 13.53 0.70 -1.51
N GLN A 288 14.49 -0.20 -1.23
CA GLN A 288 15.88 0.16 -1.02
C GLN A 288 16.44 0.98 -2.20
N GLN A 289 16.27 0.49 -3.44
CA GLN A 289 16.74 1.17 -4.65
C GLN A 289 16.14 2.58 -4.80
N ALA A 290 14.83 2.74 -4.54
CA ALA A 290 14.11 4.00 -4.74
C ALA A 290 14.61 5.17 -3.86
N PHE A 291 15.24 4.87 -2.71
CA PHE A 291 15.67 5.85 -1.72
C PHE A 291 17.14 5.73 -1.30
N TYR A 292 17.94 4.88 -1.98
CA TYR A 292 19.30 4.55 -1.55
C TYR A 292 20.25 5.76 -1.41
N ALA A 293 19.96 6.87 -2.10
CA ALA A 293 20.73 8.11 -2.02
C ALA A 293 20.01 9.27 -1.31
N ASP A 294 18.82 9.02 -0.75
CA ASP A 294 17.90 10.04 -0.24
C ASP A 294 17.87 10.04 1.31
N PRO A 295 18.46 11.05 1.98
CA PRO A 295 18.47 11.11 3.44
C PRO A 295 17.13 11.53 4.05
N SER A 296 16.16 11.97 3.24
CA SER A 296 14.84 12.36 3.74
C SER A 296 13.90 11.16 3.93
N VAL A 297 14.31 9.97 3.47
CA VAL A 297 13.60 8.71 3.69
C VAL A 297 14.53 7.71 4.35
N LEU A 298 14.17 7.29 5.56
CA LEU A 298 14.86 6.19 6.24
C LEU A 298 14.14 4.88 5.88
N TYR A 299 14.86 3.97 5.22
CA TYR A 299 14.37 2.61 4.96
C TYR A 299 14.99 1.64 5.95
N MET A 300 14.15 0.84 6.61
CA MET A 300 14.57 -0.21 7.55
C MET A 300 13.90 -1.52 7.19
N SER A 301 14.67 -2.54 6.83
CA SER A 301 14.15 -3.87 6.50
C SER A 301 14.56 -4.91 7.53
N LEU A 302 13.61 -5.74 7.98
CA LEU A 302 13.86 -6.94 8.78
C LEU A 302 13.56 -8.15 7.91
N HIS A 303 14.58 -8.87 7.48
CA HIS A 303 14.40 -9.95 6.51
C HIS A 303 15.33 -11.12 6.78
N ARG A 304 14.92 -12.30 6.30
CA ARG A 304 15.77 -13.48 6.22
C ARG A 304 16.78 -13.25 5.09
N TYR A 305 18.06 -13.28 5.44
CA TYR A 305 19.14 -13.02 4.49
C TYR A 305 19.95 -14.29 4.20
N ASP A 306 20.32 -15.03 5.24
CA ASP A 306 21.12 -16.26 5.15
C ASP A 306 22.32 -16.11 4.21
N ASP A 307 23.09 -15.03 4.41
CA ASP A 307 24.27 -14.67 3.61
C ASP A 307 24.00 -14.57 2.11
N GLY A 308 22.85 -14.02 1.74
CA GLY A 308 22.41 -13.83 0.36
C GLY A 308 21.82 -15.09 -0.28
N ASN A 309 21.58 -16.16 0.48
CA ASN A 309 21.02 -17.43 -0.04
C ASN A 309 19.49 -17.53 0.07
N PHE A 310 18.81 -16.49 0.56
CA PHE A 310 17.35 -16.40 0.56
C PHE A 310 16.87 -15.31 -0.41
N PHE A 311 15.71 -15.51 -1.05
CA PHE A 311 15.19 -14.55 -2.03
C PHE A 311 14.98 -13.16 -1.38
N PRO A 312 15.35 -12.04 -2.04
CA PRO A 312 15.92 -11.93 -3.40
C PRO A 312 17.45 -12.03 -3.47
N GLY A 313 18.14 -12.23 -2.33
CA GLY A 313 19.61 -12.33 -2.23
C GLY A 313 20.32 -11.00 -1.96
N SER A 314 19.62 -9.87 -2.05
CA SER A 314 20.11 -8.54 -1.65
C SER A 314 19.75 -8.22 -0.20
N GLY A 315 20.17 -7.04 0.29
CA GLY A 315 19.85 -6.59 1.63
C GLY A 315 20.96 -6.87 2.64
N ALA A 316 22.22 -6.90 2.20
CA ALA A 316 23.33 -7.13 3.10
C ALA A 316 23.42 -6.02 4.17
N PRO A 317 23.89 -6.31 5.41
CA PRO A 317 24.02 -5.32 6.46
C PRO A 317 24.97 -4.14 6.17
N ASP A 318 25.87 -4.28 5.19
CA ASP A 318 26.82 -3.25 4.76
C ASP A 318 26.27 -2.33 3.64
N GLU A 319 25.09 -2.64 3.10
CA GLU A 319 24.35 -1.78 2.17
C GLU A 319 23.67 -0.62 2.94
N VAL A 320 24.47 0.38 3.33
CA VAL A 320 24.01 1.49 4.20
C VAL A 320 23.56 2.75 3.46
N GLY A 321 23.36 2.67 2.14
CA GLY A 321 23.01 3.82 1.30
C GLY A 321 24.22 4.40 0.54
N SER A 322 23.99 5.48 -0.20
CA SER A 322 24.98 6.12 -1.07
C SER A 322 24.86 7.63 -1.08
N GLY A 323 25.94 8.36 -1.40
CA GLY A 323 25.92 9.82 -1.45
C GLY A 323 25.43 10.44 -0.15
N ALA A 324 24.37 11.26 -0.22
CA ALA A 324 23.77 11.88 0.95
C ALA A 324 22.93 10.91 1.81
N GLY A 325 22.48 9.79 1.23
CA GLY A 325 21.67 8.76 1.90
C GLY A 325 22.46 7.75 2.72
N VAL A 326 23.79 7.88 2.82
CA VAL A 326 24.61 7.00 3.68
C VAL A 326 24.13 7.12 5.14
N GLY A 327 23.79 5.99 5.75
CA GLY A 327 23.19 5.88 7.09
C GLY A 327 21.66 5.88 7.11
N PHE A 328 20.99 6.09 5.98
CA PHE A 328 19.52 6.11 5.87
C PHE A 328 18.93 4.85 5.24
N ASN A 329 19.76 3.82 5.07
CA ASN A 329 19.36 2.47 4.70
C ASN A 329 19.83 1.49 5.77
N VAL A 330 18.91 0.77 6.42
CA VAL A 330 19.24 -0.14 7.53
C VAL A 330 18.67 -1.52 7.26
N ASN A 331 19.57 -2.45 6.94
CA ASN A 331 19.25 -3.86 6.79
C ASN A 331 19.48 -4.62 8.09
N MET A 332 18.39 -4.95 8.78
CA MET A 332 18.35 -5.92 9.88
C MET A 332 18.27 -7.33 9.27
N ALA A 333 19.37 -7.73 8.63
CA ALA A 333 19.49 -8.97 7.88
C ALA A 333 19.75 -10.14 8.84
N PHE A 334 18.81 -11.06 8.95
CA PHE A 334 18.97 -12.25 9.78
C PHE A 334 19.72 -13.34 9.00
N THR A 335 20.86 -13.77 9.54
CA THR A 335 21.64 -14.94 9.07
C THR A 335 21.59 -16.03 10.14
N GLY A 336 21.69 -17.29 9.73
CA GLY A 336 21.80 -18.45 10.62
C GLY A 336 20.90 -19.62 10.23
N GLY A 337 20.12 -19.47 9.16
CA GLY A 337 19.19 -20.49 8.69
C GLY A 337 17.95 -20.61 9.58
N LEU A 338 17.45 -21.83 9.71
CA LEU A 338 16.19 -22.15 10.39
C LEU A 338 16.37 -23.11 11.57
N GLU A 339 17.56 -23.15 12.18
CA GLU A 339 17.88 -24.08 13.28
C GLU A 339 18.48 -23.33 14.49
N PRO A 340 17.64 -22.73 15.36
CA PRO A 340 16.18 -22.63 15.25
C PRO A 340 15.73 -21.50 14.31
N PRO A 341 14.47 -21.51 13.82
CA PRO A 341 13.93 -20.38 13.08
C PRO A 341 13.73 -19.16 13.97
N MET A 342 13.84 -17.96 13.40
CA MET A 342 13.52 -16.72 14.11
C MET A 342 12.03 -16.67 14.48
N GLY A 343 11.71 -16.08 15.63
CA GLY A 343 10.36 -15.90 16.14
C GLY A 343 10.16 -14.57 16.86
N ASP A 344 9.16 -14.50 17.73
CA ASP A 344 8.76 -13.27 18.43
C ASP A 344 9.91 -12.62 19.20
N ALA A 345 10.69 -13.42 19.94
CA ALA A 345 11.79 -12.90 20.76
C ALA A 345 12.83 -12.16 19.89
N ASP A 346 13.13 -12.69 18.71
CA ASP A 346 14.14 -12.14 17.81
C ASP A 346 13.70 -10.81 17.21
N TYR A 347 12.45 -10.74 16.72
CA TYR A 347 11.90 -9.49 16.17
C TYR A 347 11.69 -8.44 17.26
N LEU A 348 11.20 -8.82 18.45
CA LEU A 348 11.04 -7.89 19.57
C LEU A 348 12.39 -7.31 20.02
N ALA A 349 13.42 -8.14 20.06
CA ALA A 349 14.76 -7.69 20.38
C ALA A 349 15.34 -6.79 19.28
N ALA A 350 15.22 -7.15 18.01
CA ALA A 350 15.62 -6.30 16.89
C ALA A 350 14.92 -4.93 16.91
N PHE A 351 13.62 -4.90 17.25
CA PHE A 351 12.89 -3.64 17.43
C PHE A 351 13.46 -2.81 18.58
N ARG A 352 13.73 -3.44 19.71
CA ARG A 352 14.24 -2.77 20.91
C ARG A 352 15.65 -2.21 20.71
N THR A 353 16.52 -2.91 19.99
CA THR A 353 17.95 -2.58 19.91
C THR A 353 18.37 -1.88 18.62
N VAL A 354 17.58 -1.99 17.55
CA VAL A 354 17.92 -1.42 16.23
C VAL A 354 16.79 -0.53 15.73
N VAL A 355 15.59 -1.07 15.47
CA VAL A 355 14.50 -0.34 14.78
C VAL A 355 14.08 0.90 15.55
N MET A 356 13.62 0.73 16.79
CA MET A 356 13.09 1.85 17.57
C MET A 356 14.16 2.87 17.94
N PRO A 357 15.39 2.52 18.36
CA PRO A 357 16.43 3.52 18.62
C PRO A 357 16.75 4.40 17.40
N ILE A 358 16.95 3.80 16.23
CA ILE A 358 17.27 4.52 14.99
C ILE A 358 16.06 5.36 14.55
N ALA A 359 14.86 4.78 14.54
CA ALA A 359 13.64 5.48 14.15
C ALA A 359 13.32 6.68 15.06
N ASN A 360 13.58 6.57 16.38
CA ASN A 360 13.43 7.69 17.31
C ASN A 360 14.46 8.80 17.06
N GLU A 361 15.71 8.45 16.75
CA GLU A 361 16.75 9.43 16.40
C GLU A 361 16.44 10.13 15.07
N PHE A 362 15.93 9.38 14.09
CA PHE A 362 15.46 9.94 12.81
C PHE A 362 14.23 10.84 12.99
N ALA A 363 13.35 10.53 13.94
CA ALA A 363 12.14 11.30 14.29
C ALA A 363 11.25 11.62 13.07
N PRO A 364 10.61 10.60 12.44
CA PRO A 364 9.87 10.78 11.20
C PRO A 364 8.58 11.59 11.36
N ASP A 365 8.17 12.24 10.27
CA ASP A 365 6.89 12.96 10.15
C ASP A 365 5.73 12.01 9.81
N VAL A 366 6.01 10.94 9.07
CA VAL A 366 5.08 9.87 8.66
C VAL A 366 5.81 8.52 8.68
N VAL A 367 5.13 7.46 9.09
CA VAL A 367 5.62 6.08 9.03
C VAL A 367 4.79 5.28 8.03
N LEU A 368 5.46 4.67 7.04
CA LEU A 368 4.88 3.69 6.14
C LEU A 368 5.44 2.32 6.49
N VAL A 369 4.61 1.28 6.38
CA VAL A 369 5.02 -0.08 6.67
C VAL A 369 4.69 -0.98 5.48
N SER A 370 5.72 -1.53 4.85
CA SER A 370 5.60 -2.65 3.91
C SER A 370 5.34 -3.90 4.75
N SER A 371 4.05 -4.26 4.83
CA SER A 371 3.51 -5.15 5.86
C SER A 371 3.24 -6.55 5.31
N GLY A 372 4.30 -7.27 4.95
CA GLY A 372 4.25 -8.70 4.68
C GLY A 372 4.03 -9.53 5.95
N PHE A 373 3.42 -10.70 5.82
CA PHE A 373 3.12 -11.59 6.96
C PHE A 373 3.65 -13.02 6.77
N ASP A 374 4.62 -13.21 5.88
CA ASP A 374 5.29 -14.49 5.60
C ASP A 374 6.34 -14.90 6.62
N ALA A 375 6.67 -14.02 7.58
CA ALA A 375 7.46 -14.39 8.75
C ALA A 375 6.62 -15.07 9.86
N VAL A 376 5.28 -15.02 9.76
CA VAL A 376 4.36 -15.67 10.70
C VAL A 376 4.46 -17.21 10.55
N ASP A 377 4.30 -17.93 11.66
CA ASP A 377 4.22 -19.39 11.63
C ASP A 377 3.10 -19.87 10.65
N GLY A 378 3.35 -21.00 9.99
CA GLY A 378 2.51 -21.55 8.91
C GLY A 378 3.14 -21.44 7.52
N HIS A 379 4.15 -20.57 7.34
CA HIS A 379 4.86 -20.44 6.07
C HIS A 379 5.99 -21.47 5.95
N ALA A 380 6.00 -22.23 4.86
CA ALA A 380 7.04 -23.21 4.57
C ALA A 380 8.41 -22.53 4.34
N SER A 381 9.49 -23.25 4.65
CA SER A 381 10.87 -22.75 4.56
C SER A 381 11.26 -22.05 3.26
N PRO A 382 10.77 -22.44 2.06
CA PRO A 382 11.10 -21.73 0.83
C PRO A 382 10.44 -20.35 0.66
N LEU A 383 9.34 -20.08 1.39
CA LEU A 383 8.57 -18.83 1.30
C LEU A 383 8.73 -17.94 2.55
N GLY A 384 9.50 -18.39 3.54
CA GLY A 384 9.70 -17.73 4.81
C GLY A 384 10.45 -18.64 5.78
N GLY A 385 9.71 -19.43 6.56
CA GLY A 385 10.27 -20.43 7.47
C GLY A 385 10.41 -19.99 8.92
N TYR A 386 10.10 -18.73 9.23
CA TYR A 386 10.08 -18.18 10.59
C TYR A 386 8.81 -18.58 11.35
N LYS A 387 8.82 -18.26 12.65
CA LYS A 387 7.84 -18.71 13.66
C LYS A 387 7.28 -17.56 14.48
N LEU A 388 7.08 -16.39 13.85
CA LEU A 388 6.41 -15.29 14.52
C LEU A 388 4.93 -15.60 14.76
N THR A 389 4.39 -15.08 15.84
CA THR A 389 2.96 -15.08 16.08
C THR A 389 2.30 -13.85 15.44
N ALA A 390 1.06 -14.01 14.99
CA ALA A 390 0.23 -12.88 14.55
C ALA A 390 0.14 -11.76 15.60
N LYS A 391 0.10 -12.12 16.89
CA LYS A 391 0.04 -11.16 18.01
C LYS A 391 1.29 -10.28 18.09
N CYS A 392 2.46 -10.81 17.73
CA CYS A 392 3.70 -10.04 17.67
C CYS A 392 3.58 -8.85 16.71
N PHE A 393 3.01 -9.05 15.51
CA PHE A 393 2.78 -7.95 14.55
C PHE A 393 1.87 -6.85 15.11
N GLY A 394 0.87 -7.20 15.92
CA GLY A 394 0.08 -6.23 16.68
C GLY A 394 0.93 -5.42 17.66
N TYR A 395 1.91 -6.03 18.32
CA TYR A 395 2.85 -5.32 19.22
C TYR A 395 3.84 -4.45 18.44
N LEU A 396 4.41 -4.94 17.34
CA LEU A 396 5.29 -4.16 16.45
C LEU A 396 4.56 -2.92 15.92
N THR A 397 3.30 -3.08 15.50
CA THR A 397 2.43 -1.97 15.09
C THR A 397 2.31 -0.90 16.17
N ARG A 398 2.07 -1.28 17.44
CA ARG A 398 1.98 -0.32 18.56
C ARG A 398 3.28 0.43 18.80
N GLN A 399 4.43 -0.24 18.68
CA GLN A 399 5.71 0.43 18.81
C GLN A 399 5.87 1.51 17.73
N LEU A 400 5.55 1.21 16.48
CA LEU A 400 5.61 2.20 15.39
C LEU A 400 4.60 3.34 15.55
N MET A 401 3.43 3.08 16.14
CA MET A 401 2.43 4.12 16.45
C MET A 401 2.89 5.15 17.48
N SER A 402 3.96 4.87 18.24
CA SER A 402 4.57 5.86 19.13
C SER A 402 5.38 6.94 18.38
N LEU A 403 5.71 6.69 17.11
CA LEU A 403 6.43 7.61 16.23
C LEU A 403 5.46 8.48 15.44
N ALA A 404 5.95 9.58 14.85
CA ALA A 404 5.20 10.44 13.93
C ALA A 404 3.81 10.91 14.45
N GLY A 405 3.63 11.00 15.77
CA GLY A 405 2.33 11.28 16.38
C GLY A 405 1.23 10.28 16.02
N GLY A 406 1.59 9.04 15.68
CA GLY A 406 0.66 7.99 15.28
C GLY A 406 0.28 7.97 13.80
N ARG A 407 0.86 8.83 12.94
CA ARG A 407 0.65 8.82 11.48
C ARG A 407 1.34 7.62 10.83
N VAL A 408 0.72 6.46 10.98
CA VAL A 408 1.21 5.15 10.51
C VAL A 408 0.27 4.58 9.46
N VAL A 409 0.81 4.12 8.34
CA VAL A 409 0.06 3.36 7.33
C VAL A 409 0.77 2.04 7.04
N LEU A 410 0.04 0.94 7.20
CA LEU A 410 0.49 -0.40 6.79
C LEU A 410 -0.10 -0.71 5.41
N ALA A 411 0.72 -1.24 4.51
CA ALA A 411 0.28 -1.75 3.22
C ALA A 411 0.66 -3.23 3.09
N LEU A 412 -0.31 -4.08 2.78
CA LEU A 412 -0.07 -5.52 2.66
C LEU A 412 0.93 -5.81 1.52
N GLU A 413 1.97 -6.58 1.82
CA GLU A 413 2.95 -7.12 0.85
C GLU A 413 2.76 -8.64 0.70
N GLY A 414 3.71 -9.46 1.17
CA GLY A 414 3.69 -10.92 1.15
C GLY A 414 2.84 -11.57 2.26
N GLY A 415 3.14 -12.84 2.56
CA GLY A 415 2.30 -13.72 3.39
C GLY A 415 1.23 -14.47 2.59
N HIS A 416 1.21 -15.79 2.72
CA HIS A 416 0.52 -16.72 1.81
C HIS A 416 -0.36 -17.75 2.53
N ASP A 417 -0.04 -18.12 3.78
CA ASP A 417 -0.96 -18.91 4.59
C ASP A 417 -2.15 -18.05 5.01
N LEU A 418 -3.36 -18.46 4.61
CA LEU A 418 -4.56 -17.65 4.78
C LEU A 418 -4.90 -17.40 6.26
N THR A 419 -4.67 -18.37 7.14
CA THR A 419 -4.93 -18.20 8.58
C THR A 419 -3.93 -17.21 9.17
N ALA A 420 -2.63 -17.39 8.89
CA ALA A 420 -1.56 -16.53 9.36
C ALA A 420 -1.78 -15.05 8.96
N ILE A 421 -2.07 -14.79 7.68
CA ILE A 421 -2.27 -13.40 7.22
C ILE A 421 -3.58 -12.79 7.75
N CYS A 422 -4.63 -13.58 7.97
CA CYS A 422 -5.87 -13.08 8.57
C CYS A 422 -5.65 -12.73 10.04
N ASP A 423 -5.01 -13.61 10.80
CA ASP A 423 -4.72 -13.40 12.22
C ASP A 423 -3.78 -12.19 12.42
N ALA A 424 -2.73 -12.06 11.59
CA ALA A 424 -1.80 -10.93 11.67
C ALA A 424 -2.45 -9.61 11.25
N SER A 425 -3.26 -9.61 10.18
CA SER A 425 -4.03 -8.43 9.77
C SER A 425 -5.01 -7.98 10.86
N GLU A 426 -5.71 -8.91 11.50
CA GLU A 426 -6.59 -8.65 12.63
C GLU A 426 -5.84 -8.01 13.80
N ALA A 427 -4.68 -8.58 14.18
CA ALA A 427 -3.84 -8.06 15.25
C ALA A 427 -3.34 -6.63 14.97
N CYS A 428 -2.89 -6.36 13.73
CA CYS A 428 -2.44 -5.04 13.30
C CYS A 428 -3.58 -4.01 13.31
N VAL A 429 -4.75 -4.33 12.74
CA VAL A 429 -5.89 -3.41 12.70
C VAL A 429 -6.44 -3.16 14.11
N SER A 430 -6.49 -4.18 14.96
CA SER A 430 -6.87 -4.03 16.37
C SER A 430 -5.90 -3.09 17.13
N ALA A 431 -4.59 -3.18 16.85
CA ALA A 431 -3.59 -2.27 17.39
C ALA A 431 -3.78 -0.83 16.88
N LEU A 432 -4.03 -0.63 15.59
CA LEU A 432 -4.28 0.70 14.99
C LEU A 432 -5.49 1.41 15.61
N LEU A 433 -6.54 0.65 15.92
CA LEU A 433 -7.74 1.12 16.62
C LEU A 433 -7.49 1.45 18.09
N GLY A 434 -6.36 0.98 18.66
CA GLY A 434 -6.00 1.20 20.06
C GLY A 434 -6.72 0.27 21.04
N ASN A 435 -7.28 -0.84 20.57
CA ASN A 435 -7.83 -1.88 21.45
C ASN A 435 -6.72 -2.42 22.36
N GLU A 436 -7.02 -2.96 23.53
CA GLU A 436 -5.98 -3.60 24.36
C GLU A 436 -5.41 -4.85 23.66
N ALA A 437 -4.12 -5.10 23.84
CA ALA A 437 -3.51 -6.33 23.35
C ALA A 437 -3.75 -7.44 24.36
N ASP A 438 -4.16 -8.61 23.89
CA ASP A 438 -3.97 -9.84 24.67
C ASP A 438 -2.47 -9.97 24.97
N PHE A 439 -2.11 -10.14 26.25
CA PHE A 439 -0.72 -10.34 26.64
C PHE A 439 -0.08 -11.47 25.82
N VAL A 440 1.06 -11.18 25.19
CA VAL A 440 1.92 -12.22 24.64
C VAL A 440 2.40 -13.04 25.84
N SER A 441 2.09 -14.35 25.88
CA SER A 441 2.40 -15.23 27.03
C SER A 441 3.85 -15.05 27.47
N PRO A 442 4.17 -14.92 28.77
CA PRO A 442 5.56 -14.87 29.26
C PRO A 442 6.45 -16.04 28.85
N ASP A 443 5.89 -17.12 28.29
CA ASP A 443 6.63 -18.32 27.88
C ASP A 443 7.77 -18.01 26.88
N TRP A 444 7.69 -16.95 26.08
CA TRP A 444 8.80 -16.54 25.19
C TRP A 444 10.04 -16.04 25.95
N LEU A 445 9.89 -15.51 27.18
CA LEU A 445 11.03 -15.11 28.02
C LEU A 445 11.90 -16.31 28.40
N THR A 446 11.33 -17.52 28.40
CA THR A 446 12.06 -18.76 28.70
C THR A 446 12.84 -19.32 27.50
N HIS A 447 12.53 -18.86 26.27
CA HIS A 447 13.13 -19.34 25.03
C HIS A 447 14.32 -18.49 24.55
N ILE A 448 14.68 -17.44 25.29
CA ILE A 448 15.97 -16.76 25.12
C ILE A 448 17.07 -17.69 25.67
N LYS A 449 17.37 -18.76 24.94
CA LYS A 449 18.58 -19.55 25.17
C LYS A 449 19.78 -18.68 24.77
N GLY A 450 20.86 -18.83 25.53
CA GLY A 450 22.02 -17.93 25.58
C GLY A 450 22.78 -17.64 24.29
N ASP A 451 22.33 -18.14 23.13
CA ASP A 451 22.93 -17.85 21.82
C ASP A 451 22.35 -16.58 21.15
N PHE A 452 21.25 -16.01 21.67
CA PHE A 452 20.68 -14.77 21.11
C PHE A 452 21.69 -13.61 21.09
N THR A 453 22.62 -13.59 22.06
CA THR A 453 23.71 -12.60 22.12
C THR A 453 24.92 -12.98 21.25
N ASP A 454 25.05 -14.25 20.86
CA ASP A 454 26.27 -14.81 20.27
C ASP A 454 26.23 -14.99 18.76
N THR A 455 25.12 -14.74 18.06
CA THR A 455 25.06 -14.82 16.57
C THR A 455 24.52 -13.57 15.89
N VAL A 456 23.49 -12.90 16.44
CA VAL A 456 22.93 -11.65 15.85
C VAL A 456 23.52 -10.38 16.51
N LEU A 457 23.95 -10.47 17.77
CA LEU A 457 24.60 -9.37 18.50
C LEU A 457 26.14 -9.50 18.60
N SER A 458 26.70 -10.66 18.26
CA SER A 458 28.15 -10.94 18.37
C SER A 458 28.91 -10.73 17.06
N GLU A 459 28.24 -10.94 15.92
CA GLU A 459 28.70 -10.45 14.63
C GLU A 459 28.64 -8.92 14.72
N PRO A 460 29.79 -8.21 14.77
CA PRO A 460 29.80 -6.77 14.95
C PRO A 460 29.04 -6.04 13.82
N PHE A 461 28.78 -6.71 12.69
CA PHE A 461 28.62 -6.13 11.36
C PHE A 461 27.41 -5.19 11.20
N SER A 462 26.16 -5.62 11.45
CA SER A 462 24.97 -4.74 11.24
C SER A 462 24.99 -3.50 12.14
N MET A 463 25.43 -3.66 13.40
CA MET A 463 25.58 -2.52 14.29
C MET A 463 26.84 -1.70 13.97
N THR A 464 27.97 -2.27 13.53
CA THR A 464 29.18 -1.48 13.22
C THR A 464 29.00 -0.59 12.01
N SER A 465 28.30 -1.04 10.96
CA SER A 465 28.06 -0.23 9.76
C SER A 465 27.23 1.02 10.08
N ASN A 466 26.22 0.88 10.94
CA ASN A 466 25.34 2.00 11.34
C ASN A 466 25.81 2.77 12.60
N LYS A 467 26.73 2.22 13.40
CA LYS A 467 27.28 2.86 14.62
C LYS A 467 27.89 4.24 14.35
N ASN A 468 28.43 4.44 13.15
CA ASN A 468 29.02 5.72 12.75
C ASN A 468 27.96 6.80 12.43
N HIS A 469 26.69 6.41 12.31
CA HIS A 469 25.61 7.29 11.85
C HIS A 469 24.59 7.62 12.96
N TYR A 470 24.40 6.74 13.96
CA TYR A 470 23.43 6.95 15.04
C TYR A 470 24.07 6.89 16.42
N ASN A 471 23.88 7.94 17.20
CA ASN A 471 24.51 8.09 18.52
C ASN A 471 23.91 7.13 19.55
N ASN A 472 22.60 6.85 19.47
CA ASN A 472 21.90 6.04 20.46
C ASN A 472 22.32 4.56 20.48
N LEU A 473 22.88 4.06 19.36
CA LEU A 473 23.41 2.69 19.29
C LEU A 473 24.62 2.49 20.24
N THR A 474 25.36 3.54 20.58
CA THR A 474 26.56 3.45 21.44
C THR A 474 26.25 3.42 22.95
N GLN A 475 25.14 4.02 23.40
CA GLN A 475 24.77 4.04 24.81
C GLN A 475 24.06 2.75 25.27
N GLN A 476 23.21 2.16 24.42
CA GLN A 476 22.50 0.91 24.76
C GLN A 476 23.41 -0.33 24.77
N GLN A 477 24.57 -0.29 24.10
CA GLN A 477 25.60 -1.35 24.15
C GLN A 477 26.11 -1.65 25.57
N ARG A 478 26.02 -0.70 26.51
CA ARG A 478 26.50 -0.89 27.89
C ARG A 478 25.48 -1.51 28.84
N ARG A 479 24.23 -1.71 28.41
CA ARG A 479 23.20 -2.38 29.21
C ARG A 479 22.89 -3.75 28.60
N THR A 480 23.77 -4.70 28.92
CA THR A 480 23.49 -6.13 28.75
C THR A 480 22.14 -6.45 29.42
N VAL A 481 21.29 -7.14 28.64
CA VAL A 481 20.09 -7.91 28.99
C VAL A 481 19.69 -7.84 30.48
N ILE A 482 18.85 -6.85 30.82
CA ILE A 482 17.91 -6.98 31.95
C ILE A 482 16.52 -6.86 31.35
N LEU A 483 15.88 -8.01 31.17
CA LEU A 483 14.50 -8.15 30.73
C LEU A 483 13.57 -7.93 31.92
N TYR A 484 13.36 -6.67 32.29
CA TYR A 484 12.21 -6.31 33.12
C TYR A 484 11.49 -5.12 32.47
N PRO A 485 10.17 -5.19 32.28
CA PRO A 485 9.40 -4.03 31.88
C PRO A 485 9.47 -2.96 32.99
N PRO A 486 9.62 -1.66 32.68
CA PRO A 486 9.72 -0.57 33.66
C PRO A 486 8.42 -0.27 34.44
N TRP A 487 7.46 -1.21 34.48
CA TRP A 487 6.16 -1.05 35.14
C TRP A 487 5.98 -1.99 36.34
N ALA A 488 7.03 -2.71 36.76
CA ALA A 488 6.99 -3.61 37.91
C ALA A 488 7.16 -2.89 39.28
N ASP A 489 7.32 -1.56 39.28
CA ASP A 489 7.44 -0.73 40.48
C ASP A 489 6.37 0.39 40.53
N MET A 490 5.11 0.09 40.17
CA MET A 490 3.93 0.91 40.53
C MET A 490 2.72 0.05 40.88
#